data_AF-A0A3L8PFS5-F1
#
_entry.id   AF-A0A3L8PFS5-F1
#
_cell.length_a   1.000
_cell.length_b   1.000
_cell.length_c   1.000
_cell.angle_alpha   90.00
_cell.angle_beta   90.00
_cell.angle_gamma   90.00
#
_symmetry.space_group_name_H-M   'P 1'
#
loop_
_entity.id
_entity.type
_entity.pdbx_description
1 polymer ?
#
loop_
_entity_poly.entity_id
_entity_poly.type
_entity_poly.pdbx_seq_one_letter_code
_entity_poly.pdbx_strand_id
1 'polypeptide(L)'
;GIRDVLIVCCDGLTGFPEAIEATWPESTVQTCVVHLIRTAMRFVNWGQRKAVAAALKPIYTAADADAARAALEAFAASPLGKANPHAVAAFENAWERFTPFLSFPPEVRRVIYTTNAIESLNYQLRKITKNRGHFPNDAAVVKLLWLAICNIEDKRARERA
;
A
#
# COMPACT_ATOMS: atom_id res chain seq x y z
N GLY A 1 21.38 3.14 16.73
CA GLY A 1 20.71 3.28 15.43
C GLY A 1 20.05 1.97 15.04
N ILE A 2 19.20 2.00 14.00
CA ILE A 2 18.60 0.80 13.41
C ILE A 2 19.71 0.00 12.71
N ARG A 3 19.79 -1.30 12.97
CA ARG A 3 20.83 -2.18 12.41
C ARG A 3 20.33 -2.98 11.21
N ASP A 4 19.06 -3.35 11.24
CA ASP A 4 18.46 -4.24 10.25
C ASP A 4 16.95 -3.98 10.16
N VAL A 5 16.39 -4.23 8.97
CA VAL A 5 14.97 -4.12 8.65
C VAL A 5 14.59 -5.33 7.82
N LEU A 6 13.65 -6.14 8.30
CA LEU A 6 13.30 -7.39 7.61
C LEU A 6 12.36 -7.16 6.41
N ILE A 7 11.43 -6.21 6.54
CA ILE A 7 10.39 -5.95 5.53
C ILE A 7 10.20 -4.45 5.38
N VAL A 8 10.24 -3.96 4.14
CA VAL A 8 9.93 -2.57 3.80
C VAL A 8 8.81 -2.53 2.78
N CYS A 9 7.68 -1.93 3.15
CA CYS A 9 6.55 -1.73 2.24
C CYS A 9 6.57 -0.30 1.67
N CYS A 10 6.81 -0.16 0.37
CA CYS A 10 6.89 1.14 -0.31
C CYS A 10 5.76 1.36 -1.33
N ASP A 11 5.45 2.61 -1.65
CA ASP A 11 4.33 3.03 -2.49
C ASP A 11 4.66 3.13 -4.00
N GLY A 12 5.71 2.47 -4.46
CA GLY A 12 6.09 2.39 -5.88
C GLY A 12 6.81 3.64 -6.40
N LEU A 13 7.36 4.48 -5.51
CA LEU A 13 8.21 5.61 -5.87
C LEU A 13 9.48 5.14 -6.60
N THR A 14 9.76 5.74 -7.76
CA THR A 14 10.96 5.45 -8.55
C THR A 14 12.23 5.74 -7.75
N GLY A 15 13.19 4.80 -7.75
CA GLY A 15 14.48 4.97 -7.08
C GLY A 15 14.46 4.68 -5.57
N PHE A 16 13.27 4.59 -4.95
CA PHE A 16 13.18 4.35 -3.51
C PHE A 16 13.48 2.90 -3.12
N PRO A 17 12.97 1.87 -3.83
CA PRO A 17 13.37 0.49 -3.59
C PRO A 17 14.88 0.28 -3.68
N GLU A 18 15.54 0.88 -4.66
CA GLU A 18 16.98 0.76 -4.88
C GLU A 18 17.77 1.41 -3.73
N ALA A 19 17.29 2.54 -3.20
CA ALA A 19 17.89 3.18 -2.04
C ALA A 19 17.73 2.34 -0.76
N ILE A 20 16.58 1.66 -0.61
CA ILE A 20 16.34 0.72 0.50
C ILE A 20 17.30 -0.46 0.40
N GLU A 21 17.39 -1.10 -0.78
CA GLU A 21 18.27 -2.25 -1.03
C GLU A 21 19.76 -1.89 -0.87
N ALA A 22 20.15 -0.65 -1.19
CA ALA A 22 21.50 -0.17 -0.92
C ALA A 22 21.80 0.04 0.58
N THR A 23 20.76 0.31 1.39
CA THR A 23 20.89 0.58 2.83
C THR A 23 20.75 -0.69 3.67
N TRP A 24 19.79 -1.55 3.31
CA TRP A 24 19.48 -2.83 3.94
C TRP A 24 19.35 -3.91 2.86
N PRO A 25 20.47 -4.52 2.43
CA PRO A 25 20.47 -5.47 1.32
C PRO A 25 19.66 -6.74 1.56
N GLU A 26 19.44 -7.09 2.83
CA GLU A 26 18.68 -8.27 3.25
C GLU A 26 17.19 -7.98 3.45
N SER A 27 16.75 -6.71 3.36
CA SER A 27 15.34 -6.35 3.46
C SER A 27 14.53 -6.92 2.31
N THR A 28 13.38 -7.52 2.63
CA THR A 28 12.35 -7.76 1.61
C THR A 28 11.67 -6.44 1.27
N VAL A 29 11.97 -5.90 0.09
CA VAL A 29 11.33 -4.68 -0.44
C VAL A 29 10.08 -5.03 -1.22
N GLN A 30 8.93 -4.64 -0.66
CA GLN A 30 7.60 -5.01 -1.10
C GLN A 30 6.83 -3.78 -1.58
N THR A 31 6.14 -3.90 -2.72
CA THR A 31 5.14 -2.94 -3.15
C THR A 31 3.93 -3.03 -2.22
N CYS A 32 3.55 -1.91 -1.62
CA CYS A 32 2.41 -1.81 -0.74
C CYS A 32 1.11 -2.20 -1.49
N VAL A 33 0.46 -3.28 -1.05
CA VAL A 33 -0.76 -3.81 -1.66
C VAL A 33 -1.87 -2.75 -1.76
N VAL A 34 -1.97 -1.88 -0.76
CA VAL A 34 -2.92 -0.76 -0.74
C VAL A 34 -2.71 0.20 -1.91
N HIS A 35 -1.46 0.60 -2.12
CA HIS A 35 -1.10 1.50 -3.20
C HIS A 35 -1.26 0.81 -4.55
N LEU A 36 -0.92 -0.49 -4.64
CA LEU A 36 -1.14 -1.28 -5.83
C LEU A 36 -2.62 -1.37 -6.22
N ILE A 37 -3.51 -1.69 -5.27
CA ILE A 37 -4.96 -1.71 -5.50
C ILE A 37 -5.45 -0.31 -5.91
N ARG A 38 -4.98 0.76 -5.24
CA ARG A 38 -5.35 2.14 -5.60
C ARG A 38 -4.93 2.49 -7.04
N THR A 39 -3.73 2.07 -7.45
CA THR A 39 -3.23 2.24 -8.82
C THR A 39 -4.09 1.45 -9.81
N ALA A 40 -4.35 0.17 -9.53
CA ALA A 40 -5.19 -0.69 -10.39
C ALA A 40 -6.61 -0.13 -10.55
N MET A 41 -7.16 0.47 -9.49
CA MET A 41 -8.52 1.03 -9.46
C MET A 41 -8.62 2.46 -10.02
N ARG A 42 -7.50 3.12 -10.35
CA ARG A 42 -7.46 4.55 -10.69
C ARG A 42 -8.36 4.91 -11.88
N PHE A 43 -8.34 4.08 -12.91
CA PHE A 43 -9.07 4.31 -14.16
C PHE A 43 -10.33 3.43 -14.31
N VAL A 44 -10.66 2.65 -13.28
CA VAL A 44 -11.86 1.80 -13.28
C VAL A 44 -13.10 2.68 -13.18
N ASN A 45 -14.02 2.49 -14.13
CA ASN A 45 -15.30 3.19 -14.16
C ASN A 45 -16.09 2.94 -12.85
N TRP A 46 -16.75 3.99 -12.34
CA TRP A 46 -17.46 3.97 -11.06
C TRP A 46 -18.42 2.78 -10.92
N GLY A 47 -19.23 2.50 -11.96
CA GLY A 47 -20.18 1.39 -11.97
C GLY A 47 -19.54 0.01 -11.86
N GLN A 48 -18.27 -0.14 -12.25
CA GLN A 48 -17.54 -1.40 -12.21
C GLN A 48 -16.67 -1.55 -10.95
N ARG A 49 -16.42 -0.48 -10.19
CA ARG A 49 -15.45 -0.50 -9.08
C ARG A 49 -15.69 -1.60 -8.06
N LYS A 50 -16.96 -1.83 -7.68
CA LYS A 50 -17.30 -2.89 -6.73
C LYS A 50 -16.93 -4.28 -7.27
N ALA A 51 -17.23 -4.53 -8.54
CA ALA A 51 -16.96 -5.80 -9.20
C ALA A 51 -15.45 -6.03 -9.40
N VAL A 52 -14.72 -5.00 -9.84
CA VAL A 52 -13.26 -5.09 -10.01
C VAL A 52 -12.57 -5.27 -8.67
N ALA A 53 -12.95 -4.52 -7.63
CA ALA A 53 -12.37 -4.70 -6.29
C ALA A 53 -12.59 -6.12 -5.75
N ALA A 54 -13.77 -6.71 -5.99
CA ALA A 54 -14.04 -8.10 -5.61
C ALA A 54 -13.19 -9.09 -6.43
N ALA A 55 -12.99 -8.84 -7.72
CA ALA A 55 -12.19 -9.69 -8.60
C ALA A 55 -10.67 -9.59 -8.35
N LEU A 56 -10.18 -8.46 -7.83
CA LEU A 56 -8.78 -8.29 -7.44
C LEU A 56 -8.47 -8.94 -6.09
N LYS A 57 -9.48 -9.15 -5.23
CA LYS A 57 -9.28 -9.69 -3.88
C LYS A 57 -8.56 -11.05 -3.85
N PRO A 58 -8.93 -12.04 -4.68
CA PRO A 58 -8.24 -13.34 -4.73
C PRO A 58 -6.74 -13.24 -5.02
N ILE A 59 -6.28 -12.19 -5.74
CA ILE A 59 -4.87 -12.04 -6.13
C ILE A 59 -4.00 -11.79 -4.90
N TYR A 60 -4.38 -10.84 -4.03
CA TYR A 60 -3.58 -10.47 -2.86
C TYR A 60 -3.94 -11.24 -1.58
N THR A 61 -4.99 -12.07 -1.61
CA THR A 61 -5.31 -13.01 -0.53
C THR A 61 -4.98 -14.46 -0.88
N ALA A 62 -4.21 -14.69 -1.94
CA ALA A 62 -3.81 -16.02 -2.38
C ALA A 62 -2.93 -16.74 -1.33
N ALA A 63 -2.89 -18.08 -1.42
CA ALA A 63 -2.08 -18.91 -0.54
C ALA A 63 -0.57 -18.78 -0.83
N ASP A 64 -0.22 -18.57 -2.08
CA ASP A 64 1.14 -18.46 -2.60
C ASP A 64 1.17 -17.66 -3.92
N ALA A 65 2.35 -17.47 -4.49
CA ALA A 65 2.56 -16.71 -5.71
C ALA A 65 1.92 -17.37 -6.96
N ASP A 66 1.86 -18.70 -7.02
CA ASP A 66 1.28 -19.43 -8.14
C ASP A 66 -0.24 -19.28 -8.16
N ALA A 67 -0.89 -19.41 -7.00
CA ALA A 67 -2.31 -19.14 -6.83
C ALA A 67 -2.64 -17.66 -7.12
N ALA A 68 -1.77 -16.72 -6.73
CA ALA A 68 -1.94 -15.31 -7.07
C ALA A 68 -1.84 -15.09 -8.59
N ARG A 69 -0.90 -15.78 -9.27
CA ARG A 69 -0.71 -15.68 -10.72
C ARG A 69 -1.94 -16.20 -11.45
N ALA A 70 -2.42 -17.38 -11.08
CA ALA A 70 -3.63 -17.98 -11.63
C ALA A 70 -4.85 -17.05 -11.44
N ALA A 71 -4.99 -16.41 -10.27
CA ALA A 71 -6.05 -15.45 -10.02
C ALA A 71 -5.94 -14.20 -10.91
N LEU A 72 -4.72 -13.67 -11.12
CA LEU A 72 -4.49 -12.54 -12.01
C LEU A 72 -4.82 -12.89 -13.47
N GLU A 73 -4.40 -14.06 -13.94
CA GLU A 73 -4.70 -14.56 -15.30
C GLU A 73 -6.20 -14.77 -15.51
N ALA A 74 -6.89 -15.36 -14.52
CA ALA A 74 -8.34 -15.51 -14.56
C ALA A 74 -9.06 -14.15 -14.61
N PHE A 75 -8.61 -13.17 -13.84
CA PHE A 75 -9.12 -11.80 -13.91
C PHE A 75 -8.86 -11.20 -15.30
N ALA A 76 -7.64 -11.29 -15.82
CA ALA A 76 -7.24 -10.76 -17.12
C ALA A 76 -8.06 -11.35 -18.28
N ALA A 77 -8.36 -12.66 -18.24
CA ALA A 77 -9.15 -13.35 -19.25
C ALA A 77 -10.66 -13.00 -19.20
N SER A 78 -11.15 -12.55 -18.03
CA SER A 78 -12.56 -12.21 -17.82
C SER A 78 -12.99 -10.96 -18.60
N PRO A 79 -14.31 -10.77 -18.87
CA PRO A 79 -14.80 -9.53 -19.46
C PRO A 79 -14.44 -8.28 -18.65
N LEU A 80 -14.37 -8.40 -17.32
CA LEU A 80 -13.99 -7.30 -16.43
C LEU A 80 -12.52 -6.92 -16.59
N GLY A 81 -11.60 -7.89 -16.66
CA GLY A 81 -10.17 -7.64 -16.88
C GLY A 81 -9.90 -7.11 -18.28
N LYS A 82 -10.55 -7.66 -19.30
CA LYS A 82 -10.47 -7.15 -20.69
C LYS A 82 -10.97 -5.72 -20.82
N ALA A 83 -12.01 -5.33 -20.07
CA ALA A 83 -12.49 -3.96 -20.02
C ALA A 83 -11.60 -3.03 -19.17
N ASN A 84 -10.74 -3.57 -18.31
CA ASN A 84 -9.88 -2.82 -17.39
C ASN A 84 -8.41 -3.28 -17.50
N PRO A 85 -7.77 -3.20 -18.69
CA PRO A 85 -6.41 -3.71 -18.89
C PRO A 85 -5.37 -3.00 -18.02
N HIS A 86 -5.60 -1.73 -17.66
CA HIS A 86 -4.74 -1.00 -16.72
C HIS A 86 -4.70 -1.63 -15.32
N ALA A 87 -5.78 -2.27 -14.87
CA ALA A 87 -5.80 -2.96 -13.59
C ALA A 87 -4.90 -4.20 -13.63
N VAL A 88 -4.91 -4.94 -14.73
CA VAL A 88 -4.02 -6.08 -14.97
C VAL A 88 -2.56 -5.62 -15.03
N ALA A 89 -2.26 -4.63 -15.87
CA ALA A 89 -0.93 -4.09 -16.05
C ALA A 89 -0.32 -3.55 -14.74
N ALA A 90 -1.14 -2.98 -13.84
CA ALA A 90 -0.67 -2.54 -12.53
C ALA A 90 -0.05 -3.68 -11.71
N PHE A 91 -0.69 -4.86 -11.69
CA PHE A 91 -0.16 -6.03 -11.00
C PHE A 91 1.02 -6.66 -11.75
N GLU A 92 0.98 -6.74 -13.08
CA GLU A 92 2.08 -7.27 -13.88
C GLU A 92 3.36 -6.47 -13.68
N ASN A 93 3.28 -5.15 -13.76
CA ASN A 93 4.43 -4.26 -13.58
C ASN A 93 5.01 -4.33 -12.15
N ALA A 94 4.17 -4.59 -11.16
CA ALA A 94 4.58 -4.66 -9.76
C ALA A 94 4.96 -6.08 -9.32
N TRP A 95 4.84 -7.10 -10.18
CA TRP A 95 4.75 -8.51 -9.80
C TRP A 95 5.89 -8.99 -8.89
N GLU A 96 7.13 -8.72 -9.30
CA GLU A 96 8.35 -9.13 -8.58
C GLU A 96 8.43 -8.51 -7.19
N ARG A 97 7.94 -7.28 -7.03
CA ARG A 97 7.89 -6.59 -5.74
C ARG A 97 6.56 -6.81 -5.01
N PHE A 98 5.56 -7.38 -5.66
CA PHE A 98 4.23 -7.64 -5.10
C PHE A 98 4.14 -9.00 -4.45
N THR A 99 4.73 -10.05 -5.03
CA THR A 99 4.56 -11.43 -4.55
C THR A 99 5.37 -11.82 -3.30
N PRO A 100 6.52 -11.20 -2.93
CA PRO A 100 7.34 -11.68 -1.81
C PRO A 100 6.58 -11.82 -0.49
N PHE A 101 5.62 -10.94 -0.18
CA PHE A 101 4.86 -11.05 1.07
C PHE A 101 4.03 -12.33 1.19
N LEU A 102 3.71 -13.00 0.07
CA LEU A 102 2.97 -14.26 0.06
C LEU A 102 3.80 -15.42 0.63
N SER A 103 5.10 -15.25 0.85
CA SER A 103 5.92 -16.24 1.55
C SER A 103 5.77 -16.17 3.08
N PHE A 104 5.25 -15.08 3.63
CA PHE A 104 5.08 -14.92 5.08
C PHE A 104 3.86 -15.67 5.63
N PRO A 105 3.77 -15.92 6.95
CA PRO A 105 2.57 -16.48 7.56
C PRO A 105 1.33 -15.59 7.36
N PRO A 106 0.11 -16.15 7.29
CA PRO A 106 -1.13 -15.39 7.06
C PRO A 106 -1.34 -14.21 8.02
N GLU A 107 -0.91 -14.33 9.26
CA GLU A 107 -1.02 -13.27 10.28
C GLU A 107 -0.17 -12.05 9.89
N VAL A 108 1.04 -12.29 9.38
CA VAL A 108 1.96 -11.24 8.90
C VAL A 108 1.44 -10.64 7.59
N ARG A 109 0.96 -11.48 6.66
CA ARG A 109 0.36 -11.01 5.41
C ARG A 109 -0.76 -10.02 5.68
N ARG A 110 -1.65 -10.36 6.62
CA ARG A 110 -2.77 -9.49 7.00
C ARG A 110 -2.29 -8.13 7.49
N VAL A 111 -1.21 -8.06 8.27
CA VAL A 111 -0.64 -6.77 8.68
C VAL A 111 -0.11 -5.99 7.48
N ILE A 112 0.53 -6.66 6.52
CA ILE A 112 1.14 -6.04 5.33
C ILE A 112 0.10 -5.49 4.36
N TYR A 113 -0.94 -6.26 4.03
CA TYR A 113 -1.95 -5.84 3.05
C TYR A 113 -3.13 -5.09 3.66
N THR A 114 -3.25 -5.01 4.99
CA THR A 114 -4.27 -4.17 5.61
C THR A 114 -3.84 -2.72 5.67
N THR A 115 -4.79 -1.85 5.35
CA THR A 115 -4.55 -0.43 5.16
C THR A 115 -4.73 0.38 6.45
N ASN A 116 -5.30 -0.24 7.49
CA ASN A 116 -5.91 0.46 8.63
C ASN A 116 -4.94 1.40 9.36
N ALA A 117 -3.71 0.97 9.64
CA ALA A 117 -2.77 1.79 10.39
C ALA A 117 -2.28 3.01 9.58
N ILE A 118 -1.96 2.78 8.30
CA ILE A 118 -1.43 3.80 7.38
C ILE A 118 -2.54 4.77 6.95
N GLU A 119 -3.70 4.25 6.55
CA GLU A 119 -4.84 5.07 6.14
C GLU A 119 -5.41 5.87 7.31
N SER A 120 -5.47 5.31 8.52
CA SER A 120 -5.89 6.05 9.72
C SER A 120 -4.96 7.22 10.01
N LEU A 121 -3.64 7.03 9.91
CA LEU A 121 -2.68 8.12 10.09
C LEU A 121 -2.85 9.18 8.99
N ASN A 122 -2.85 8.76 7.72
CA ASN A 122 -3.01 9.66 6.58
C ASN A 122 -4.33 10.45 6.61
N TYR A 123 -5.42 9.81 7.01
CA TYR A 123 -6.72 10.46 7.19
C TYR A 123 -6.66 11.56 8.25
N GLN A 124 -6.05 11.27 9.41
CA GLN A 124 -5.93 12.24 10.49
C GLN A 124 -5.04 13.42 10.10
N LEU A 125 -3.92 13.16 9.42
CA LEU A 125 -3.04 14.22 8.90
C LEU A 125 -3.78 15.09 7.87
N ARG A 126 -4.49 14.48 6.91
CA ARG A 126 -5.32 15.21 5.93
C ARG A 126 -6.40 16.05 6.60
N LYS A 127 -7.03 15.55 7.67
CA LYS A 127 -8.05 16.30 8.42
C LYS A 127 -7.48 17.58 9.04
N ILE A 128 -6.26 17.52 9.55
CA ILE A 128 -5.57 18.65 10.20
C ILE A 128 -5.11 19.69 9.17
N THR A 129 -4.72 19.25 7.97
CA THR A 129 -4.27 20.14 6.90
C THR A 129 -5.40 20.67 6.03
N LYS A 130 -6.58 20.03 6.02
CA LYS A 130 -7.73 20.37 5.14
C LYS A 130 -8.13 21.86 5.16
N ASN A 131 -8.04 22.51 6.31
CA ASN A 131 -8.46 23.91 6.48
C ASN A 131 -7.31 24.91 6.27
N ARG A 132 -6.13 24.46 5.84
CA ARG A 132 -4.97 25.32 5.56
C ARG A 132 -4.70 25.34 4.06
N GLY A 133 -5.03 26.46 3.42
CA GLY A 133 -4.87 26.62 1.96
C GLY A 133 -3.41 26.73 1.51
N HIS A 134 -2.52 27.27 2.35
CA HIS A 134 -1.08 27.37 2.08
C HIS A 134 -0.28 27.38 3.39
N PHE A 135 1.01 27.08 3.29
CA PHE A 135 1.99 27.23 4.37
C PHE A 135 3.01 28.30 4.00
N PRO A 136 3.50 29.10 4.97
CA PRO A 136 4.47 30.16 4.69
C PRO A 136 5.88 29.64 4.37
N ASN A 137 6.21 28.42 4.80
CA ASN A 137 7.47 27.72 4.51
C ASN A 137 7.38 26.25 4.94
N ASP A 138 8.40 25.47 4.58
CA ASP A 138 8.51 24.04 4.90
C ASP A 138 8.55 23.77 6.40
N ALA A 139 9.23 24.61 7.18
CA ALA A 139 9.32 24.45 8.62
C ALA A 139 7.93 24.54 9.30
N ALA A 140 7.03 25.40 8.77
CA ALA A 140 5.68 25.53 9.28
C ALA A 140 4.83 24.27 9.05
N VAL A 141 4.92 23.64 7.88
CA VAL A 141 4.21 22.38 7.61
C VAL A 141 4.79 21.23 8.43
N VAL A 142 6.13 21.13 8.53
CA VAL A 142 6.80 20.11 9.35
C VAL A 142 6.38 20.24 10.81
N LYS A 143 6.37 21.45 11.38
CA LYS A 143 5.94 21.69 12.77
C LYS A 143 4.49 21.25 13.00
N LEU A 144 3.59 21.56 12.07
CA LEU A 144 2.19 21.16 12.19
C LEU A 144 2.03 19.64 12.13
N LEU A 145 2.67 18.98 11.16
CA LEU A 145 2.60 17.52 11.00
C LEU A 145 3.22 16.81 12.21
N TRP A 146 4.31 17.33 12.77
CA TRP A 146 4.90 16.83 14.00
C TRP A 146 3.93 16.88 15.18
N LEU A 147 3.33 18.05 15.45
CA LEU A 147 2.36 18.21 16.53
C LEU A 147 1.13 17.32 16.34
N ALA A 148 0.70 17.14 15.10
CA ALA A 148 -0.37 16.21 14.75
C ALA A 148 0.00 14.77 15.11
N ILE A 149 1.20 14.31 14.73
CA ILE A 149 1.69 12.96 15.04
C ILE A 149 1.75 12.76 16.56
N CYS A 150 2.32 13.71 17.32
CA CYS A 150 2.35 13.61 18.79
C CYS A 150 0.95 13.41 19.38
N ASN A 151 -0.03 14.21 18.97
CA ASN A 151 -1.39 14.09 19.49
C ASN A 151 -2.06 12.74 19.12
N ILE A 152 -1.81 12.25 17.90
CA ILE A 152 -2.31 10.94 17.46
C ILE A 152 -1.72 9.81 18.31
N GLU A 153 -0.41 9.85 18.55
CA GLU A 153 0.27 8.82 19.33
C GLU A 153 -0.08 8.90 20.82
N ASP A 154 -0.20 10.09 21.40
CA ASP A 154 -0.68 10.28 22.77
C ASP A 154 -2.09 9.70 22.97
N LYS A 155 -2.96 9.89 21.97
CA LYS A 155 -4.31 9.31 22.00
C LYS A 155 -4.26 7.79 21.92
N ARG A 156 -3.48 7.22 20.99
CA ARG A 156 -3.31 5.77 20.85
C ARG A 156 -2.70 5.14 22.11
N ALA A 157 -1.77 5.82 22.77
CA ALA A 157 -1.18 5.36 24.02
C ALA A 157 -2.23 5.25 25.13
N ARG A 158 -3.11 6.26 25.27
CA ARG A 158 -4.23 6.23 26.23
C ARG A 158 -5.25 5.14 25.94
N GLU A 159 -5.49 4.81 24.67
CA GLU A 159 -6.43 3.74 24.26
C GLU A 159 -5.86 2.32 24.47
N ARG A 160 -4.53 2.18 24.58
CA ARG A 160 -3.85 0.89 24.81
C ARG A 160 -3.60 0.57 26.29
N ALA A 161 -3.65 1.59 27.14
CA ALA A 161 -3.49 1.49 28.60
C ALA A 161 -4.78 1.03 29.26
#